data_AF-A0A1G5PV35-F1
#
_entry.id   AF-A0A1G5PV35-F1
#
_cell.length_a   1.000
_cell.length_b   1.000
_cell.length_c   1.000
_cell.angle_alpha   90.00
_cell.angle_beta   90.00
_cell.angle_gamma   90.00
#
_symmetry.space_group_name_H-M   'P 1'
#
loop_
_entity.id
_entity.type
_entity.pdbx_description
1 polymer ?
#
loop_
_entity_poly.entity_id
_entity_poly.type
_entity_poly.pdbx_seq_one_letter_code
_entity_poly.pdbx_strand_id
1 'polypeptide(L)'
;MAVPNQAYTLSNGFGQIQNREFTEIPGQPNTSRADEALTSDWAPHWIKRAISRLERIAALPQNWDSYGALTIASENIKVVIEALMGLCSAGTPEPSIVPTPSGGVQIEWHTNGIDLEIEVVRPTQIEVLFEDHKNGNEWEGSVSYDLRHLKTLIEDLSAEENPA
;
A
#
# COMPACT_ATOMS: atom_id res chain seq x y z
N MET A 1 5.52 -28.80 27.39
CA MET A 1 4.44 -27.86 27.76
C MET A 1 4.39 -26.81 26.67
N ALA A 2 3.33 -26.82 25.87
CA ALA A 2 3.14 -25.93 24.73
C ALA A 2 1.98 -24.98 25.04
N VAL A 3 2.20 -23.69 24.82
CA VAL A 3 1.21 -22.62 24.95
C VAL A 3 0.33 -22.59 23.68
N PRO A 4 -1.01 -22.56 23.77
CA PRO A 4 -1.86 -22.51 22.58
C PRO A 4 -2.06 -21.08 22.07
N ASN A 5 -2.00 -20.93 20.74
CA ASN A 5 -2.36 -19.74 19.97
C ASN A 5 -3.80 -19.28 20.25
N GLN A 6 -4.00 -18.01 20.58
CA GLN A 6 -5.31 -17.36 20.58
C GLN A 6 -5.56 -16.69 19.23
N ALA A 7 -6.68 -17.06 18.60
CA ALA A 7 -7.22 -16.42 17.41
C ALA A 7 -8.01 -15.16 17.81
N TYR A 8 -7.78 -14.04 17.14
CA TYR A 8 -8.60 -12.83 17.26
C TYR A 8 -9.78 -12.91 16.28
N THR A 9 -11.00 -12.87 16.82
CA THR A 9 -12.25 -12.77 16.06
C THR A 9 -12.63 -11.29 15.93
N LEU A 10 -12.74 -10.77 14.71
CA LEU A 10 -13.34 -9.45 14.44
C LEU A 10 -14.86 -9.61 14.30
N SER A 11 -15.62 -8.97 15.18
CA SER A 11 -17.09 -8.95 15.14
C SER A 11 -17.60 -7.94 14.11
N ASN A 12 -18.36 -8.42 13.13
CA ASN A 12 -19.11 -7.60 12.17
C ASN A 12 -20.22 -6.81 12.87
N GLY A 13 -20.21 -5.49 12.73
CA GLY A 13 -21.28 -4.60 13.18
C GLY A 13 -21.62 -3.55 12.13
N PHE A 14 -22.42 -3.91 11.13
CA PHE A 14 -23.05 -2.94 10.23
C PHE A 14 -24.44 -2.58 10.75
N GLY A 15 -24.55 -1.38 11.36
CA GLY A 15 -25.82 -0.76 11.75
C GLY A 15 -26.42 0.05 10.60
N GLN A 16 -27.74 -0.08 10.43
CA GLN A 16 -28.54 0.61 9.41
C GLN A 16 -28.41 2.14 9.48
N ILE A 17 -28.22 2.79 8.34
CA ILE A 17 -28.30 4.25 8.20
C ILE A 17 -29.67 4.60 7.61
N GLN A 18 -30.52 5.29 8.39
CA GLN A 18 -31.78 5.85 7.89
C GLN A 18 -31.53 7.16 7.14
N ASN A 19 -32.22 7.33 6.00
CA ASN A 19 -32.23 8.53 5.18
C ASN A 19 -32.68 9.75 6.00
N ARG A 20 -31.83 10.78 6.09
CA ARG A 20 -32.25 12.14 6.47
C ARG A 20 -32.19 13.05 5.24
N GLU A 21 -33.32 13.67 4.93
CA GLU A 21 -33.41 14.77 3.97
C GLU A 21 -32.52 15.93 4.43
N PHE A 22 -31.56 16.33 3.59
CA PHE A 22 -30.75 17.53 3.80
C PHE A 22 -31.55 18.74 3.32
N THR A 23 -32.02 19.57 4.23
CA THR A 23 -32.50 20.92 3.88
C THR A 23 -31.29 21.80 3.60
N GLU A 24 -31.19 22.34 2.38
CA GLU A 24 -30.13 23.25 1.95
C GLU A 24 -30.13 24.53 2.82
N ILE A 25 -28.96 24.90 3.37
CA ILE A 25 -28.73 26.21 4.00
C ILE A 25 -28.19 27.17 2.92
N PRO A 26 -28.84 28.32 2.65
CA PRO A 26 -28.33 29.27 1.67
C PRO A 26 -27.11 30.03 2.24
N GLY A 27 -25.97 29.96 1.54
CA GLY A 27 -24.86 30.91 1.75
C GLY A 27 -23.46 30.34 1.98
N GLN A 28 -23.22 29.03 1.86
CA GLN A 28 -21.84 28.51 1.88
C GLN A 28 -21.25 28.42 0.46
N PRO A 29 -20.01 28.92 0.24
CA PRO A 29 -19.34 28.76 -1.04
C PRO A 29 -19.12 27.27 -1.32
N ASN A 30 -19.56 26.84 -2.51
CA ASN A 30 -19.35 25.52 -3.08
C ASN A 30 -17.84 25.28 -3.25
N THR A 31 -17.20 24.77 -2.22
CA THR A 31 -15.80 24.32 -2.26
C THR A 31 -15.83 22.83 -2.47
N SER A 32 -15.14 22.39 -3.52
CA SER A 32 -15.19 21.01 -3.98
C SER A 32 -14.66 20.09 -2.89
N ARG A 33 -15.30 18.93 -2.69
CA ARG A 33 -14.93 17.91 -1.70
C ARG A 33 -13.48 17.40 -1.84
N ALA A 34 -12.80 17.74 -2.94
CA ALA A 34 -11.40 17.42 -3.17
C ALA A 34 -10.43 18.37 -2.44
N ASP A 35 -10.83 19.63 -2.21
CA ASP A 35 -9.95 20.64 -1.62
C ASP A 35 -9.87 20.54 -0.08
N GLU A 36 -10.96 20.13 0.60
CA GLU A 36 -10.98 19.89 2.06
C GLU A 36 -10.23 18.61 2.48
N ALA A 37 -10.09 17.63 1.59
CA ALA A 37 -9.38 16.38 1.91
C ALA A 37 -7.86 16.59 2.08
N LEU A 38 -7.31 17.70 1.59
CA LEU A 38 -5.88 18.02 1.63
C LEU A 38 -5.47 18.92 2.81
N THR A 39 -6.40 19.31 3.68
CA THR A 39 -6.16 20.24 4.81
C THR A 39 -6.23 19.60 6.19
N SER A 40 -6.29 18.28 6.31
CA SER A 40 -6.60 17.63 7.59
C SER A 40 -5.40 16.92 8.24
N ASP A 41 -5.27 17.07 9.56
CA ASP A 41 -4.22 16.59 10.48
C ASP A 41 -3.95 15.06 10.47
N TRP A 42 -4.60 14.30 9.60
CA TRP A 42 -4.40 12.85 9.45
C TRP A 42 -3.29 12.50 8.46
N ALA A 43 -2.95 13.40 7.54
CA ALA A 43 -1.93 13.16 6.54
C ALA A 43 -0.53 13.35 7.16
N PRO A 44 0.42 12.40 6.96
CA PRO A 44 1.79 12.59 7.42
C PRO A 44 2.39 13.86 6.81
N HIS A 45 3.07 14.68 7.63
CA HIS A 45 3.65 15.95 7.17
C HIS A 45 4.63 15.79 5.99
N TRP A 46 5.20 14.59 5.85
CA TRP A 46 6.17 14.23 4.82
C TRP A 46 5.50 13.77 3.51
N ILE A 47 4.18 13.58 3.46
CA ILE A 47 3.50 13.02 2.28
C ILE A 47 3.76 13.85 1.02
N LYS A 48 3.80 15.19 1.14
CA LYS A 48 4.12 16.08 0.02
C LYS A 48 5.52 15.82 -0.53
N ARG A 49 6.50 15.58 0.34
CA ARG A 49 7.88 15.25 -0.07
C ARG A 49 7.96 13.87 -0.71
N ALA A 50 7.23 12.90 -0.18
CA ALA A 50 7.12 11.56 -0.75
C ALA A 50 6.54 11.60 -2.18
N ILE A 51 5.45 12.34 -2.40
CA ILE A 51 4.87 12.52 -3.74
C ILE A 51 5.88 13.19 -4.69
N SER A 52 6.53 14.28 -4.29
CA SER A 52 7.56 14.91 -5.13
C SER A 52 8.78 14.02 -5.39
N ARG A 53 9.08 13.07 -4.49
CA ARG A 53 10.12 12.05 -4.74
C ARG A 53 9.65 11.05 -5.79
N LEU A 54 8.41 10.58 -5.70
CA LEU A 54 7.83 9.65 -6.65
C LEU A 54 7.69 10.24 -8.05
N GLU A 55 7.32 11.52 -8.17
CA GLU A 55 7.31 12.24 -9.45
C GLU A 55 8.70 12.24 -10.11
N ARG A 56 9.76 12.49 -9.33
CA ARG A 56 11.14 12.43 -9.83
C ARG A 56 11.56 11.02 -10.23
N ILE A 57 11.13 10.00 -9.49
CA ILE A 57 11.40 8.60 -9.82
C ILE A 57 10.69 8.20 -11.12
N ALA A 58 9.42 8.59 -11.27
CA ALA A 58 8.63 8.32 -12.47
C ALA A 58 9.24 8.95 -13.74
N ALA A 59 9.98 10.05 -13.58
CA ALA A 59 10.65 10.75 -14.68
C ALA A 59 12.06 10.23 -15.00
N LEU A 60 12.56 9.21 -14.29
CA LEU A 60 13.89 8.67 -14.55
C LEU A 60 13.96 8.04 -15.96
N PRO A 61 14.94 8.43 -16.79
CA PRO A 61 15.11 7.82 -18.10
C PRO A 61 15.65 6.39 -17.98
N GLN A 62 15.56 5.62 -19.07
CA GLN A 62 16.31 4.37 -19.19
C GLN A 62 17.80 4.61 -18.88
N ASN A 63 18.45 3.67 -18.18
CA ASN A 63 19.86 3.71 -17.82
C ASN A 63 20.22 4.92 -16.92
N TRP A 64 19.30 5.34 -16.04
CA TRP A 64 19.50 6.47 -15.12
C TRP A 64 20.67 6.28 -14.14
N ASP A 65 21.10 5.04 -13.90
CA ASP A 65 22.22 4.68 -13.04
C ASP A 65 23.54 4.47 -13.79
N SER A 66 23.54 4.56 -15.14
CA SER A 66 24.67 4.18 -16.01
C SER A 66 25.05 2.69 -16.03
N TYR A 67 24.30 1.82 -15.35
CA TYR A 67 24.51 0.37 -15.28
C TYR A 67 23.37 -0.44 -15.91
N GLY A 68 22.49 0.22 -16.67
CA GLY A 68 21.43 -0.41 -17.43
C GLY A 68 20.08 -0.41 -16.73
N ALA A 69 19.86 0.41 -15.70
CA ALA A 69 18.58 0.45 -15.00
C ALA A 69 17.39 0.66 -15.94
N LEU A 70 16.29 0.00 -15.61
CA LEU A 70 15.03 0.15 -16.33
C LEU A 70 14.31 1.44 -15.90
N THR A 71 13.41 1.90 -16.77
CA THR A 71 12.42 2.92 -16.39
C THR A 71 11.43 2.34 -15.38
N ILE A 72 10.88 3.19 -14.53
CA ILE A 72 9.87 2.79 -13.54
C ILE A 72 8.49 2.91 -14.17
N ALA A 73 7.72 1.82 -14.14
CA ALA A 73 6.35 1.79 -14.66
C ALA A 73 5.41 2.64 -13.78
N SER A 74 4.46 3.34 -14.41
CA SER A 74 3.51 4.20 -13.69
C SER A 74 2.65 3.41 -12.69
N GLU A 75 2.42 2.13 -12.97
CA GLU A 75 1.68 1.18 -12.15
C GLU A 75 2.44 0.90 -10.84
N ASN A 76 3.76 0.78 -10.88
CA ASN A 76 4.57 0.62 -9.67
C ASN A 76 4.49 1.88 -8.79
N ILE A 77 4.51 3.07 -9.39
CA ILE A 77 4.33 4.34 -8.66
C ILE A 77 2.96 4.39 -7.98
N LYS A 78 1.89 3.98 -8.67
CA LYS A 78 0.54 3.94 -8.11
C LYS A 78 0.46 3.00 -6.89
N VAL A 79 1.03 1.80 -7.00
CA VAL A 79 1.05 0.83 -5.89
C VAL A 79 1.83 1.38 -4.70
N VAL A 80 2.93 2.10 -4.91
CA VAL A 80 3.66 2.78 -3.81
C VAL A 80 2.81 3.85 -3.14
N ILE A 81 2.08 4.67 -3.92
CA ILE A 81 1.18 5.69 -3.37
C ILE A 81 0.07 5.03 -2.53
N GLU A 82 -0.55 3.97 -3.05
CA GLU A 82 -1.59 3.20 -2.36
C GLU A 82 -1.05 2.57 -1.05
N ALA A 83 0.17 2.02 -1.09
CA ALA A 83 0.84 1.48 0.09
C ALA A 83 1.09 2.58 1.15
N LEU A 84 1.64 3.73 0.76
CA LEU A 84 1.87 4.85 1.68
C LEU A 84 0.57 5.35 2.30
N MET A 85 -0.50 5.48 1.51
CA MET A 85 -1.81 5.94 2.00
C MET A 85 -2.51 4.91 2.89
N GLY A 86 -2.32 3.62 2.63
CA GLY A 86 -2.95 2.53 3.40
C GLY A 86 -2.20 2.16 4.68
N LEU A 87 -0.88 2.33 4.71
CA LEU A 87 -0.02 1.90 5.81
C LEU A 87 0.38 3.03 6.76
N CYS A 88 0.51 4.26 6.26
CA CYS A 88 1.08 5.36 7.03
C CYS A 88 0.00 6.24 7.68
N SER A 89 0.31 6.76 8.87
CA SER A 89 -0.49 7.73 9.60
C SER A 89 0.34 8.95 9.95
N ALA A 90 -0.29 10.00 10.50
CA ALA A 90 0.39 11.24 10.89
C ALA A 90 1.65 11.04 11.77
N GLY A 91 1.69 9.99 12.58
CA GLY A 91 2.84 9.65 13.44
C GLY A 91 3.89 8.73 12.82
N THR A 92 3.65 8.19 11.62
CA THR A 92 4.63 7.33 10.92
C THR A 92 5.84 8.18 10.52
N PRO A 93 7.08 7.74 10.79
CA PRO A 93 8.28 8.43 10.32
C PRO A 93 8.33 8.54 8.79
N GLU A 94 9.03 9.55 8.28
CA GLU A 94 9.24 9.69 6.83
C GLU A 94 10.06 8.51 6.30
N PRO A 95 9.58 7.79 5.26
CA PRO A 95 10.37 6.77 4.60
C PRO A 95 11.42 7.37 3.66
N SER A 96 12.50 6.63 3.46
CA SER A 96 13.29 6.74 2.24
C SER A 96 12.53 6.07 1.10
N ILE A 97 12.50 6.71 -0.07
CA ILE A 97 11.88 6.16 -1.28
C ILE A 97 12.91 6.17 -2.40
N VAL A 98 13.26 4.98 -2.89
CA VAL A 98 14.35 4.77 -3.85
C VAL A 98 13.89 3.93 -5.05
N PRO A 99 14.31 4.28 -6.27
CA PRO A 99 14.09 3.42 -7.43
C PRO A 99 15.02 2.20 -7.36
N THR A 100 14.58 1.07 -7.88
CA THR A 100 15.45 -0.10 -8.06
C THR A 100 15.88 -0.25 -9.53
N PRO A 101 17.08 -0.76 -9.83
CA PRO A 101 17.55 -0.92 -11.21
C PRO A 101 16.65 -1.81 -12.08
N SER A 102 15.88 -2.71 -11.47
CA SER A 102 14.91 -3.59 -12.11
C SER A 102 13.59 -2.89 -12.50
N GLY A 103 13.46 -1.58 -12.27
CA GLY A 103 12.25 -0.81 -12.57
C GLY A 103 11.20 -0.82 -11.45
N GLY A 104 11.56 -1.35 -10.28
CA GLY A 104 10.76 -1.30 -9.06
C GLY A 104 10.98 -0.02 -8.25
N VAL A 105 10.32 0.05 -7.10
CA VAL A 105 10.47 1.13 -6.12
C VAL A 105 10.45 0.53 -4.73
N GLN A 106 11.43 0.91 -3.92
CA GLN A 106 11.54 0.52 -2.52
C GLN A 106 11.18 1.68 -1.60
N ILE A 107 10.44 1.36 -0.55
CA ILE A 107 10.09 2.21 0.58
C ILE A 107 10.79 1.61 1.80
N GLU A 108 11.60 2.39 2.50
CA GLU A 108 12.39 1.86 3.63
C GLU A 108 12.38 2.80 4.84
N TRP A 109 12.39 2.18 6.01
CA TRP A 109 12.57 2.82 7.31
C TRP A 109 13.68 2.12 8.08
N HIS A 110 14.66 2.91 8.54
CA HIS A 110 15.71 2.45 9.44
C HIS A 110 15.66 3.33 10.70
N THR A 111 14.75 3.02 11.62
CA THR A 111 14.48 3.88 12.78
C THR A 111 14.04 3.08 14.00
N ASN A 112 14.33 3.60 15.18
CA ASN A 112 14.01 2.96 16.46
C ASN A 112 14.55 1.53 16.60
N GLY A 113 15.65 1.19 15.92
CA GLY A 113 16.19 -0.18 15.89
C GLY A 113 15.33 -1.17 15.11
N ILE A 114 14.48 -0.67 14.21
CA ILE A 114 13.71 -1.46 13.26
C ILE A 114 14.17 -1.08 11.86
N ASP A 115 14.44 -2.11 11.05
CA ASP A 115 14.57 -2.00 9.60
C ASP A 115 13.31 -2.59 8.96
N LEU A 116 12.63 -1.80 8.15
CA LEU A 116 11.47 -2.21 7.37
C LEU A 116 11.67 -1.78 5.93
N GLU A 117 11.72 -2.75 5.02
CA GLU A 117 11.84 -2.53 3.58
C GLU A 117 10.62 -3.12 2.87
N ILE A 118 10.03 -2.33 1.97
CA ILE A 118 8.90 -2.74 1.13
C ILE A 118 9.28 -2.41 -0.32
N GLU A 119 9.57 -3.42 -1.13
CA GLU A 119 9.88 -3.27 -2.55
C GLU A 119 8.67 -3.64 -3.42
N VAL A 120 8.16 -2.68 -4.17
CA VAL A 120 7.22 -2.92 -5.27
C VAL A 120 8.02 -3.31 -6.51
N VAL A 121 8.23 -4.61 -6.70
CA VAL A 121 8.94 -5.18 -7.86
C VAL A 121 8.09 -5.01 -9.14
N ARG A 122 6.80 -5.32 -9.02
CA ARG A 122 5.76 -5.14 -10.05
C ARG A 122 4.40 -5.05 -9.37
N PRO A 123 3.31 -4.65 -10.03
CA PRO A 123 2.05 -4.35 -9.33
C PRO A 123 1.44 -5.52 -8.54
N THR A 124 1.75 -6.76 -8.91
CA THR A 124 1.24 -7.98 -8.26
C THR A 124 2.27 -8.66 -7.36
N GLN A 125 3.45 -8.07 -7.15
CA GLN A 125 4.53 -8.68 -6.37
C GLN A 125 5.22 -7.58 -5.56
N ILE A 126 5.02 -7.64 -4.26
CA ILE A 126 5.63 -6.76 -3.28
C ILE A 126 6.48 -7.62 -2.36
N GLU A 127 7.76 -7.34 -2.28
CA GLU A 127 8.66 -8.01 -1.34
C GLU A 127 8.77 -7.17 -0.07
N VAL A 128 8.78 -7.82 1.09
CA VAL A 128 8.86 -7.14 2.37
C VAL A 128 9.91 -7.82 3.25
N LEU A 129 10.75 -7.00 3.87
CA LEU A 129 11.72 -7.40 4.87
C LEU A 129 11.52 -6.56 6.13
N PHE A 130 11.56 -7.21 7.28
CA PHE A 130 11.45 -6.62 8.60
C PHE A 130 12.50 -7.22 9.54
N GLU A 131 13.21 -6.37 10.27
CA GLU A 131 14.17 -6.75 11.30
C GLU A 131 14.03 -5.83 12.53
N ASP A 132 13.89 -6.41 13.72
CA ASP A 132 13.91 -5.70 15.02
C ASP A 132 15.19 -6.05 15.79
N HIS A 133 16.14 -5.12 15.76
CA HIS A 133 17.47 -5.25 16.38
C HIS A 133 17.44 -5.36 17.90
N LYS A 134 16.31 -5.06 18.56
CA LYS A 134 16.21 -5.11 20.03
C LYS A 134 15.95 -6.51 20.55
N ASN A 135 15.22 -7.32 19.79
CA ASN A 135 14.82 -8.67 20.19
C ASN A 135 15.27 -9.76 19.19
N GLY A 136 15.84 -9.37 18.04
CA GLY A 136 16.28 -10.29 17.00
C GLY A 136 15.13 -10.91 16.19
N ASN A 137 13.95 -10.30 16.20
CA ASN A 137 12.84 -10.76 15.38
C ASN A 137 13.04 -10.33 13.94
N GLU A 138 12.91 -11.27 13.02
CA GLU A 138 13.05 -11.05 11.59
C GLU A 138 11.86 -11.67 10.85
N TRP A 139 11.43 -11.03 9.77
CA TRP A 139 10.45 -11.57 8.85
C TRP A 139 10.74 -11.10 7.42
N GLU A 140 10.68 -12.04 6.49
CA GLU A 140 10.81 -11.79 5.05
C GLU A 140 9.66 -12.50 4.33
N GLY A 141 9.05 -11.85 3.35
CA GLY A 141 8.03 -12.48 2.54
C GLY A 141 7.55 -11.66 1.35
N SER A 142 6.98 -12.39 0.38
CA SER A 142 6.33 -11.81 -0.78
C SER A 142 4.83 -11.69 -0.53
N VAL A 143 4.29 -10.50 -0.76
CA VAL A 143 2.86 -10.20 -0.77
C VAL A 143 2.43 -10.02 -2.22
N SER A 144 1.52 -10.89 -2.68
CA SER A 144 0.90 -10.78 -4.00
C SER A 144 -0.61 -10.62 -3.88
N TYR A 145 -1.24 -9.86 -4.78
CA TYR A 145 -2.65 -10.07 -5.11
C TYR A 145 -2.77 -11.43 -5.81
N ASP A 146 -2.91 -12.50 -5.02
CA ASP A 146 -2.92 -13.85 -5.57
C ASP A 146 -4.27 -14.20 -6.21
N LEU A 147 -4.41 -13.85 -7.49
CA LEU A 147 -5.56 -14.25 -8.30
C LEU A 147 -5.48 -15.71 -8.80
N ARG A 148 -4.40 -16.46 -8.50
CA ARG A 148 -4.29 -17.88 -8.91
C ARG A 148 -5.34 -18.75 -8.23
N HIS A 149 -5.74 -18.38 -7.01
CA HIS A 149 -6.90 -18.98 -6.36
C HIS A 149 -8.18 -18.80 -7.18
N LEU A 150 -8.37 -17.63 -7.81
CA LEU A 150 -9.53 -17.41 -8.69
C LEU A 150 -9.47 -18.27 -9.96
N LYS A 151 -8.27 -18.50 -10.52
CA LYS A 151 -8.12 -19.40 -11.68
C LYS A 151 -8.59 -20.82 -11.35
N THR A 152 -8.20 -21.34 -10.19
CA THR A 152 -8.62 -22.68 -9.73
C THR A 152 -10.14 -22.73 -9.48
N LEU A 153 -10.69 -21.69 -8.84
CA LEU A 153 -12.14 -21.57 -8.61
C LEU A 153 -12.94 -21.44 -9.90
N ILE A 154 -12.41 -20.76 -10.92
CA ILE A 154 -13.04 -20.64 -12.24
C ILE A 154 -12.95 -21.97 -13.02
N GLU A 155 -11.86 -22.72 -12.88
CA GLU A 155 -11.72 -24.06 -13.45
C GLU A 155 -12.73 -25.04 -12.82
N ASP A 156 -12.94 -24.97 -11.50
CA ASP A 156 -13.95 -25.77 -10.79
C ASP A 156 -15.39 -25.40 -11.21
N LEU A 157 -15.66 -24.12 -11.51
CA LEU A 157 -16.95 -23.67 -12.04
C LEU A 157 -17.20 -24.13 -13.49
N SER A 158 -16.14 -24.48 -14.23
CA SER A 158 -16.21 -24.89 -15.63
C SER A 158 -16.25 -26.41 -15.80
N ALA A 159 -16.07 -27.17 -14.72
CA ALA A 159 -16.31 -28.60 -14.70
C ALA A 159 -17.82 -28.84 -14.60
N GLU A 160 -18.47 -29.10 -15.75
CA GLU A 160 -19.88 -29.49 -15.78
C GLU A 160 -20.15 -30.65 -14.82
N GLU A 161 -21.11 -30.48 -13.90
CA GLU A 161 -21.78 -31.60 -13.26
C GLU A 161 -22.38 -32.47 -14.37
N ASN A 162 -21.77 -33.63 -14.63
CA ASN A 162 -22.36 -34.65 -15.48
C ASN A 162 -23.64 -35.17 -14.78
N PRO A 163 -24.86 -34.84 -15.26
CA PRO A 163 -26.05 -35.38 -14.64
C PRO A 163 -26.14 -36.88 -15.00
N ALA A 164 -26.29 -37.71 -13.97
CA ALA A 164 -26.59 -39.13 -14.09
C ALA A 164 -27.99 -39.36 -14.71
#